data_AF-A0A1G4J9K2-F1
#
_entry.id   AF-A0A1G4J9K2-F1
#
_cell.length_a   1.000
_cell.length_b   1.000
_cell.length_c   1.000
_cell.angle_alpha   90.00
_cell.angle_beta   90.00
_cell.angle_gamma   90.00
#
_symmetry.space_group_name_H-M   'P 1'
#
loop_
_entity.id
_entity.type
_entity.pdbx_description
1 polymer ?
#
loop_
_entity_poly.entity_id
_entity_poly.type
_entity_poly.pdbx_seq_one_letter_code
_entity_poly.pdbx_strand_id
1 'polypeptide(L)'
;MKFITIPYQPDTDLVSLGECVSQPRPHLPTFSRTDDDDLLKPEDIPLNRRNFIYTPCSPNPLFSTLKYATSEYPFDVAGFNYMDRADDMGVLGHSNNAVKVPKPLGWRTARCDACIKEGTVYWEVEVLSDGDLDLSSDGALKSMKDKVSSMPHIRLGISRREASLECPVGFDLYGYGIRNFSLESIHDGKMTQALPAGQIRAGDRLGFVLRLPSTEIQISQAKSFSAVKIAALSSSSENSTDGPVKKRAKKLSREFQKELLRDQDFSNVIRDQIAIRYKNQLFFEATDYVKTTKPEYHTSDKRERQDFYSLENSHLKIYLNGKELGVAFEQLKPFLPPFSELKYNEKLYFNYWRNEAGGSAETDDLKTGPESRRPRNILRNKYVNNSRLGYYPTVSCFNGGSAKLLTAASDFKYWKSVRSTEPEIKTINEVHQEQIADDIVWDIVDEVEAEMLSDT
;
A
#
# COMPACT_ATOMS: atom_id res chain seq x y z
N MET A 1 5.80 -23.58 14.78
CA MET A 1 4.85 -23.28 15.88
C MET A 1 3.47 -23.42 15.26
N LYS A 2 2.67 -24.43 15.62
CA LYS A 2 1.31 -24.57 15.09
C LYS A 2 0.44 -23.55 15.84
N PHE A 3 0.08 -22.45 15.19
CA PHE A 3 -0.93 -21.54 15.73
C PHE A 3 -2.30 -22.20 15.54
N ILE A 4 -3.13 -22.18 16.58
CA ILE A 4 -4.51 -22.66 16.50
C ILE A 4 -5.36 -21.45 16.14
N THR A 5 -6.16 -21.56 15.08
CA THR A 5 -7.14 -20.55 14.69
C THR A 5 -8.09 -20.26 15.85
N ILE A 6 -8.33 -18.97 16.14
CA ILE A 6 -9.21 -18.55 17.24
C ILE A 6 -10.60 -19.19 17.10
N PRO A 7 -11.26 -19.55 18.23
CA PRO A 7 -12.59 -20.16 18.17
C PRO A 7 -13.68 -19.14 17.83
N TYR A 8 -14.76 -19.63 17.23
CA TYR A 8 -15.99 -18.85 17.07
C TYR A 8 -16.62 -18.51 18.42
N GLN A 9 -17.29 -17.37 18.47
CA GLN A 9 -18.18 -16.95 19.55
C GLN A 9 -19.63 -17.07 19.05
N PRO A 10 -20.38 -18.10 19.48
CA PRO A 10 -21.72 -18.39 18.94
C PRO A 10 -22.69 -17.21 18.98
N ASP A 11 -22.60 -16.39 20.04
CA ASP A 11 -23.54 -15.28 20.28
C ASP A 11 -23.30 -14.05 19.38
N THR A 12 -22.09 -13.91 18.81
CA THR A 12 -21.67 -12.70 18.08
C THR A 12 -21.29 -12.98 16.64
N ASP A 13 -20.60 -14.10 16.40
CA ASP A 13 -20.01 -14.42 15.10
C ASP A 13 -21.06 -15.00 14.14
N LEU A 14 -21.91 -15.90 14.61
CA LEU A 14 -22.85 -16.63 13.76
C LEU A 14 -24.16 -15.85 13.58
N VAL A 15 -24.78 -15.98 12.41
CA VAL A 15 -26.09 -15.38 12.08
C VAL A 15 -26.97 -16.48 11.52
N SER A 16 -28.14 -16.71 12.13
CA SER A 16 -29.11 -17.68 11.61
C SER A 16 -30.14 -17.01 10.70
N LEU A 17 -30.59 -17.71 9.66
CA LEU A 17 -31.65 -17.24 8.77
C LEU A 17 -32.95 -17.00 9.57
N GLY A 18 -33.45 -15.77 9.55
CA GLY A 18 -34.70 -15.40 10.24
C GLY A 18 -34.54 -14.94 11.70
N GLU A 19 -33.31 -14.85 12.22
CA GLU A 19 -33.07 -14.15 13.48
C GLU A 19 -33.30 -12.64 13.31
N CYS A 20 -34.47 -12.16 13.73
CA CYS A 20 -34.62 -10.78 14.17
C CYS A 20 -33.84 -10.65 15.48
N VAL A 21 -32.61 -10.14 15.40
CA VAL A 21 -31.78 -9.95 16.60
C VAL A 21 -32.56 -9.04 17.56
N SER A 22 -32.97 -9.57 18.72
CA SER A 22 -33.75 -8.81 19.72
C SER A 22 -32.98 -7.62 20.29
N GLN A 23 -31.66 -7.63 20.13
CA GLN A 23 -30.78 -6.48 20.31
C GLN A 23 -30.18 -6.11 18.96
N PRO A 24 -30.31 -4.87 18.48
CA PRO A 24 -29.60 -4.45 17.27
C PRO A 24 -28.10 -4.67 17.49
N ARG A 25 -27.43 -5.36 16.56
CA ARG A 25 -25.96 -5.41 16.55
C ARG A 25 -25.46 -3.96 16.47
N PRO A 26 -24.40 -3.59 17.20
CA PRO A 26 -23.85 -2.25 17.10
C PRO A 26 -23.52 -1.96 15.64
N HIS A 27 -23.90 -0.78 15.15
CA HIS A 27 -23.50 -0.32 13.83
C HIS A 27 -21.98 -0.14 13.85
N LEU A 28 -21.26 -1.08 13.25
CA LEU A 28 -19.82 -1.00 13.09
C LEU A 28 -19.50 -0.25 11.79
N PRO A 29 -18.53 0.68 11.81
CA PRO A 29 -17.71 1.04 12.97
C PRO A 29 -18.37 2.08 13.89
N THR A 30 -17.91 2.14 15.14
CA THR A 30 -18.32 3.15 16.12
C THR A 30 -17.57 4.45 15.89
N PHE A 31 -18.33 5.55 15.79
CA PHE A 31 -17.78 6.89 15.58
C PHE A 31 -17.84 7.72 16.86
N SER A 32 -16.76 8.44 17.17
CA SER A 32 -16.78 9.56 18.12
C SER A 32 -16.81 10.89 17.38
N ARG A 33 -17.50 11.87 17.98
CA ARG A 33 -17.46 13.25 17.52
C ARG A 33 -16.20 13.91 18.04
N THR A 34 -15.53 14.67 17.18
CA THR A 34 -14.42 15.53 17.59
C THR A 34 -14.94 16.93 17.96
N ASP A 35 -14.05 17.81 18.42
CA ASP A 35 -14.39 19.22 18.71
C ASP A 35 -14.86 20.00 17.46
N ASP A 36 -14.59 19.47 16.26
CA ASP A 36 -15.12 19.95 14.99
C ASP A 36 -16.40 19.14 14.69
N ASP A 37 -17.57 19.79 14.81
CA ASP A 37 -18.90 19.15 14.81
C ASP A 37 -19.16 18.25 13.57
N ASP A 38 -18.53 18.55 12.43
CA ASP A 38 -18.70 17.82 11.17
C ASP A 38 -17.73 16.62 11.04
N LEU A 39 -16.75 16.50 11.93
CA LEU A 39 -15.68 15.53 11.86
C LEU A 39 -15.91 14.36 12.82
N LEU A 40 -16.01 13.17 12.23
CA LEU A 40 -16.15 11.91 12.94
C LEU A 40 -14.83 11.15 12.95
N LYS A 41 -14.54 10.48 14.06
CA LYS A 41 -13.39 9.57 14.18
C LYS A 41 -13.87 8.15 14.43
N PRO A 42 -13.58 7.19 13.53
CA PRO A 42 -13.77 5.78 13.84
C PRO A 42 -12.78 5.36 14.94
N GLU A 43 -13.27 4.94 16.11
CA GLU A 43 -12.43 4.70 17.30
C GLU A 43 -12.11 3.23 17.56
N ASP A 44 -12.98 2.34 17.11
CA ASP A 44 -12.97 0.93 17.47
C ASP A 44 -12.21 0.05 16.47
N ILE A 45 -11.47 0.68 15.56
CA ILE A 45 -10.81 0.00 14.45
C ILE A 45 -9.28 0.10 14.53
N PRO A 46 -8.53 -1.02 14.38
CA PRO A 46 -7.07 -1.01 14.50
C PRO A 46 -6.39 -0.41 13.26
N LEU A 47 -5.73 0.74 13.42
CA LEU A 47 -5.04 1.42 12.32
C LEU A 47 -3.75 0.71 11.90
N ASN A 48 -3.46 0.72 10.59
CA ASN A 48 -2.23 0.19 10.00
C ASN A 48 -1.02 0.91 10.58
N ARG A 49 -0.21 0.20 11.37
CA ARG A 49 0.99 0.75 12.04
C ARG A 49 2.03 -0.33 12.24
N ARG A 50 3.28 0.09 12.43
CA ARG A 50 4.42 -0.80 12.72
C ARG A 50 4.59 -1.90 11.64
N ASN A 51 4.26 -1.55 10.40
CA ASN A 51 4.31 -2.39 9.21
C ASN A 51 3.42 -3.64 9.34
N PHE A 52 2.20 -3.43 9.84
CA PHE A 52 1.11 -4.40 9.81
C PHE A 52 -0.11 -3.76 9.17
N ILE A 53 -0.83 -4.56 8.39
CA ILE A 53 -2.12 -4.21 7.80
C ILE A 53 -3.21 -4.95 8.55
N TYR A 54 -4.34 -4.26 8.74
CA TYR A 54 -5.55 -4.82 9.29
C TYR A 54 -6.65 -4.81 8.23
N THR A 55 -7.33 -5.94 8.08
CA THR A 55 -8.48 -6.09 7.17
C THR A 55 -9.62 -6.67 7.98
N PRO A 56 -10.86 -6.15 7.88
CA PRO A 56 -12.00 -6.80 8.54
C PRO A 56 -12.13 -8.25 8.05
N CYS A 57 -12.51 -9.15 8.96
CA CYS A 57 -12.80 -10.53 8.59
C CYS A 57 -14.09 -11.01 9.24
N SER A 58 -14.72 -11.98 8.59
CA SER A 58 -15.98 -12.57 9.04
C SER A 58 -15.83 -14.08 9.19
N PRO A 59 -16.54 -14.69 10.16
CA PRO A 59 -16.57 -16.13 10.32
C PRO A 59 -17.18 -16.76 9.06
N ASN A 60 -16.50 -17.77 8.52
CA ASN A 60 -16.98 -18.54 7.38
C ASN A 60 -17.05 -20.02 7.76
N PRO A 61 -18.23 -20.53 8.17
CA PRO A 61 -18.39 -21.93 8.57
C PRO A 61 -18.07 -22.95 7.49
N LEU A 62 -17.95 -22.53 6.23
CA LEU A 62 -17.52 -23.41 5.13
C LEU A 62 -16.01 -23.68 5.16
N PHE A 63 -15.21 -22.82 5.81
CA PHE A 63 -13.79 -23.04 6.00
C PHE A 63 -13.57 -23.84 7.28
N SER A 64 -13.03 -25.04 7.13
CA SER A 64 -12.81 -25.99 8.20
C SER A 64 -11.53 -25.67 8.99
N THR A 65 -10.51 -25.20 8.29
CA THR A 65 -9.16 -24.99 8.82
C THR A 65 -8.92 -23.52 9.18
N LEU A 66 -9.13 -22.59 8.24
CA LEU A 66 -8.90 -21.16 8.44
C LEU A 66 -10.06 -20.47 9.17
N LYS A 67 -11.29 -21.00 9.09
CA LYS A 67 -12.51 -20.54 9.77
C LYS A 67 -13.00 -19.11 9.47
N TYR A 68 -12.16 -18.24 8.93
CA TYR A 68 -12.49 -16.84 8.69
C TYR A 68 -12.18 -16.50 7.23
N ALA A 69 -12.96 -15.57 6.68
CA ALA A 69 -12.75 -15.03 5.34
C ALA A 69 -12.70 -13.50 5.41
N THR A 70 -12.07 -12.91 4.41
CA THR A 70 -11.95 -11.46 4.27
C THR A 70 -13.35 -10.86 4.13
N SER A 71 -13.60 -9.74 4.81
CA SER A 71 -14.85 -9.01 4.68
C SER A 71 -14.58 -7.51 4.55
N GLU A 72 -15.59 -6.79 4.07
CA GLU A 72 -15.56 -5.34 3.91
C GLU A 72 -16.53 -4.69 4.91
N TYR A 73 -16.32 -3.40 5.17
CA TYR A 73 -17.35 -2.59 5.83
C TYR A 73 -18.56 -2.39 4.89
N PRO A 74 -19.75 -2.02 5.40
CA PRO A 74 -20.97 -1.93 4.61
C PRO A 74 -20.99 -0.66 3.73
N PHE A 75 -20.00 -0.53 2.86
CA PHE A 75 -19.90 0.51 1.85
C PHE A 75 -20.09 -0.13 0.48
N ASP A 76 -21.04 0.39 -0.30
CA ASP A 76 -21.36 -0.16 -1.62
C ASP A 76 -20.27 0.14 -2.67
N VAL A 77 -19.45 1.15 -2.40
CA VAL A 77 -18.43 1.66 -3.33
C VAL A 77 -17.09 1.84 -2.64
N ALA A 78 -16.03 1.72 -3.44
CA ALA A 78 -14.67 2.01 -3.05
C ALA A 78 -14.55 3.41 -2.43
N GLY A 79 -13.73 3.54 -1.39
CA GLY A 79 -13.46 4.79 -0.70
C GLY A 79 -12.20 4.74 0.13
N PHE A 80 -12.05 5.68 1.06
CA PHE A 80 -10.95 5.68 2.01
C PHE A 80 -11.03 4.47 2.95
N ASN A 81 -9.96 3.69 2.97
CA ASN A 81 -9.85 2.57 3.88
C ASN A 81 -9.69 3.10 5.31
N TYR A 82 -10.62 2.72 6.19
CA TYR A 82 -10.62 3.17 7.58
C TYR A 82 -9.41 2.70 8.39
N MET A 83 -8.67 1.70 7.91
CA MET A 83 -7.45 1.19 8.54
C MET A 83 -6.21 1.86 8.01
N ASP A 84 -6.26 2.30 6.76
CA ASP A 84 -5.14 2.89 6.06
C ASP A 84 -5.19 4.42 6.08
N ARG A 85 -5.33 4.96 7.30
CA ARG A 85 -5.35 6.39 7.61
C ARG A 85 -4.54 6.70 8.86
N ALA A 86 -4.05 7.93 8.95
CA ALA A 86 -3.45 8.43 10.19
C ALA A 86 -4.47 8.52 11.33
N ASP A 87 -3.99 8.51 12.58
CA ASP A 87 -4.85 8.56 13.78
C ASP A 87 -5.82 9.75 13.77
N ASP A 88 -5.26 10.92 13.49
CA ASP A 88 -5.95 12.18 13.60
C ASP A 88 -6.58 12.61 12.26
N MET A 89 -6.63 11.68 11.29
CA MET A 89 -7.45 11.85 10.09
C MET A 89 -8.87 11.39 10.41
N GLY A 90 -9.81 12.33 10.44
CA GLY A 90 -11.23 12.02 10.59
C GLY A 90 -11.91 11.86 9.23
N VAL A 91 -13.16 11.41 9.29
CA VAL A 91 -14.05 11.21 8.14
C VAL A 91 -15.24 12.18 8.24
N LEU A 92 -15.78 12.56 7.10
CA LEU A 92 -16.94 13.44 7.03
C LEU A 92 -18.21 12.61 6.79
N GLY A 93 -19.14 12.68 7.75
CA GLY A 93 -20.35 11.87 7.76
C GLY A 93 -20.07 10.37 8.01
N HIS A 94 -21.14 9.56 7.96
CA HIS A 94 -21.09 8.11 8.16
C HIS A 94 -20.73 7.37 6.85
N SER A 95 -19.73 7.85 6.12
CA SER A 95 -19.30 7.28 4.83
C SER A 95 -17.78 7.19 4.73
N ASN A 96 -17.28 6.45 3.74
CA ASN A 96 -15.85 6.30 3.47
C ASN A 96 -15.33 7.24 2.36
N ASN A 97 -16.12 8.20 1.87
CA ASN A 97 -15.73 8.97 0.69
C ASN A 97 -15.06 10.32 0.98
N ALA A 98 -15.05 10.80 2.22
CA ALA A 98 -14.53 12.14 2.53
C ALA A 98 -13.72 12.16 3.82
N VAL A 99 -12.59 12.87 3.78
CA VAL A 99 -11.62 12.97 4.89
C VAL A 99 -11.26 14.41 5.20
N LYS A 100 -10.93 14.66 6.47
CA LYS A 100 -10.54 15.98 6.99
C LYS A 100 -9.62 15.81 8.20
N VAL A 101 -8.77 16.79 8.42
CA VAL A 101 -8.01 16.95 9.67
C VAL A 101 -8.54 18.15 10.46
N PRO A 102 -8.57 18.10 11.80
CA PRO A 102 -8.97 19.25 12.61
C PRO A 102 -7.95 20.40 12.50
N LYS A 103 -8.32 21.58 12.99
CA LYS A 103 -7.45 22.76 13.12
C LYS A 103 -7.09 22.99 14.59
N PRO A 104 -5.82 23.19 14.98
CA PRO A 104 -4.62 23.15 14.17
C PRO A 104 -4.01 21.73 14.09
N LEU A 105 -3.69 21.27 12.88
CA LEU A 105 -3.03 19.97 12.71
C LEU A 105 -2.10 19.92 11.50
N GLY A 106 -0.99 19.19 11.65
CA GLY A 106 -0.06 18.93 10.57
C GLY A 106 -0.60 17.99 9.48
N TRP A 107 0.26 17.65 8.53
CA TRP A 107 -0.08 16.79 7.41
C TRP A 107 -0.41 15.39 7.88
N ARG A 108 -1.61 14.89 7.52
CA ARG A 108 -2.00 13.48 7.63
C ARG A 108 -2.47 12.96 6.29
N THR A 109 -2.42 11.65 6.12
CA THR A 109 -2.75 10.97 4.86
C THR A 109 -3.74 9.84 5.09
N ALA A 110 -4.61 9.62 4.12
CA ALA A 110 -5.47 8.45 3.99
C ALA A 110 -5.40 7.91 2.56
N ARG A 111 -5.55 6.58 2.42
CA ARG A 111 -5.55 5.90 1.12
C ARG A 111 -6.90 5.28 0.82
N CYS A 112 -7.18 5.11 -0.48
CA CYS A 112 -8.28 4.29 -0.96
C CYS A 112 -8.06 2.81 -0.59
N ASP A 113 -9.15 2.06 -0.48
CA ASP A 113 -9.18 0.59 -0.40
C ASP A 113 -8.68 -0.12 -1.67
N ALA A 114 -8.97 0.44 -2.85
CA ALA A 114 -8.65 -0.13 -4.14
C ALA A 114 -7.18 0.00 -4.52
N CYS A 115 -6.54 -1.12 -4.81
CA CYS A 115 -5.15 -1.21 -5.27
C CYS A 115 -5.08 -1.23 -6.80
N ILE A 116 -4.45 -0.23 -7.40
CA ILE A 116 -4.23 -0.17 -8.84
C ILE A 116 -2.93 -0.93 -9.18
N LYS A 117 -3.08 -2.12 -9.75
CA LYS A 117 -1.98 -3.04 -10.11
C LYS A 117 -1.49 -2.85 -11.56
N GLU A 118 -2.41 -2.67 -12.50
CA GLU A 118 -2.12 -2.53 -13.93
C GLU A 118 -3.23 -1.79 -14.68
N GLY A 119 -3.04 -1.55 -15.98
CA GLY A 119 -4.06 -0.97 -16.86
C GLY A 119 -4.24 0.53 -16.69
N THR A 120 -5.38 1.05 -17.15
CA THR A 120 -5.71 2.48 -17.10
C THR A 120 -6.93 2.70 -16.20
N VAL A 121 -6.77 3.51 -15.16
CA VAL A 121 -7.79 3.72 -14.11
C VAL A 121 -8.08 5.20 -13.91
N TYR A 122 -9.36 5.52 -13.72
CA TYR A 122 -9.87 6.87 -13.49
C TYR A 122 -10.60 7.02 -12.15
N TRP A 123 -10.38 8.16 -11.51
CA TRP A 123 -11.18 8.63 -10.38
C TRP A 123 -11.22 10.17 -10.34
N GLU A 124 -12.17 10.72 -9.59
CA GLU A 124 -12.26 12.16 -9.33
C GLU A 124 -12.04 12.45 -7.84
N VAL A 125 -11.45 13.59 -7.51
CA VAL A 125 -11.37 14.12 -6.14
C VAL A 125 -11.97 15.51 -6.13
N GLU A 126 -12.98 15.71 -5.30
CA GLU A 126 -13.60 17.02 -5.05
C GLU A 126 -12.95 17.67 -3.83
N VAL A 127 -12.53 18.93 -3.99
CA VAL A 127 -11.95 19.71 -2.91
C VAL A 127 -13.08 20.37 -2.11
N LEU A 128 -13.19 20.05 -0.82
CA LEU A 128 -14.29 20.55 0.01
C LEU A 128 -13.93 21.85 0.72
N SER A 129 -12.68 22.00 1.16
CA SER A 129 -12.19 23.21 1.80
C SER A 129 -10.74 23.48 1.44
N ASP A 130 -10.46 24.64 0.87
CA ASP A 130 -9.14 25.09 0.42
C ASP A 130 -8.61 26.31 1.17
N GLY A 131 -9.41 26.91 2.07
CA GLY A 131 -9.03 28.11 2.79
C GLY A 131 -8.99 29.31 1.87
N ASP A 132 -10.14 29.96 1.70
CA ASP A 132 -10.33 31.12 0.82
C ASP A 132 -9.24 32.18 1.06
N LEU A 133 -8.29 32.28 0.13
CA LEU A 133 -7.26 33.30 0.12
C LEU A 133 -7.69 34.38 -0.87
N ASP A 134 -8.30 35.43 -0.34
CA ASP A 134 -8.54 36.63 -1.12
C ASP A 134 -7.21 37.37 -1.35
N LEU A 135 -6.58 37.07 -2.49
CA LEU A 135 -5.33 37.68 -2.95
C LEU A 135 -5.49 39.17 -3.31
N SER A 136 -6.70 39.75 -3.18
CA SER A 136 -6.98 41.15 -3.52
C SER A 136 -6.52 42.17 -2.44
N SER A 137 -6.13 41.72 -1.24
CA SER A 137 -5.72 42.64 -0.17
C SER A 137 -4.23 42.95 -0.20
N ASP A 138 -3.92 44.25 -0.26
CA ASP A 138 -2.59 44.90 -0.30
C ASP A 138 -1.81 44.76 1.04
N GLY A 139 -1.86 43.57 1.64
CA GLY A 139 -1.27 43.26 2.94
C GLY A 139 0.23 42.98 2.84
N ALA A 140 1.00 43.45 3.83
CA ALA A 140 2.44 43.21 3.93
C ALA A 140 2.81 41.73 3.68
N LEU A 141 3.80 41.49 2.80
CA LEU A 141 4.24 40.17 2.30
C LEU A 141 4.41 39.10 3.39
N LYS A 142 4.82 39.51 4.60
CA LYS A 142 5.00 38.63 5.77
C LYS A 142 3.65 38.10 6.31
N SER A 143 2.63 38.96 6.39
CA SER A 143 1.27 38.56 6.78
C SER A 143 0.65 37.59 5.76
N MET A 144 0.93 37.77 4.46
CA MET A 144 0.51 36.81 3.44
C MET A 144 1.21 35.46 3.61
N LYS A 145 2.52 35.42 3.88
CA LYS A 145 3.24 34.15 4.09
C LYS A 145 2.73 33.38 5.31
N ASP A 146 2.40 34.08 6.40
CA ASP A 146 1.85 33.47 7.61
C ASP A 146 0.41 32.96 7.38
N LYS A 147 -0.41 33.70 6.61
CA LYS A 147 -1.75 33.26 6.18
C LYS A 147 -1.69 32.03 5.27
N VAL A 148 -0.80 32.03 4.27
CA VAL A 148 -0.59 30.87 3.38
C VAL A 148 -0.04 29.67 4.15
N SER A 149 0.76 29.86 5.19
CA SER A 149 1.28 28.73 5.98
C SER A 149 0.25 28.13 6.93
N SER A 150 -0.77 28.92 7.31
CA SER A 150 -1.84 28.52 8.23
C SER A 150 -3.18 28.23 7.55
N MET A 151 -3.28 28.36 6.22
CA MET A 151 -4.48 27.94 5.51
C MET A 151 -4.62 26.40 5.48
N PRO A 152 -5.85 25.90 5.31
CA PRO A 152 -6.13 24.54 4.86
C PRO A 152 -5.35 24.20 3.58
N HIS A 153 -4.54 23.14 3.61
CA HIS A 153 -3.91 22.61 2.40
C HIS A 153 -4.30 21.16 2.19
N ILE A 154 -4.29 20.74 0.93
CA ILE A 154 -4.41 19.34 0.57
C ILE A 154 -3.34 18.98 -0.46
N ARG A 155 -2.93 17.71 -0.45
CA ARG A 155 -2.15 17.10 -1.53
C ARG A 155 -2.86 15.87 -2.01
N LEU A 156 -2.96 15.75 -3.33
CA LEU A 156 -3.72 14.71 -4.00
C LEU A 156 -2.77 13.93 -4.90
N GLY A 157 -2.91 12.61 -4.96
CA GLY A 157 -2.12 11.81 -5.87
C GLY A 157 -2.21 10.33 -5.59
N ILE A 158 -1.08 9.64 -5.71
CA ILE A 158 -0.99 8.19 -5.53
C ILE A 158 0.16 7.83 -4.60
N SER A 159 0.01 6.75 -3.86
CA SER A 159 1.10 6.18 -3.06
C SER A 159 1.04 4.67 -2.98
N ARG A 160 2.20 4.05 -2.76
CA ARG A 160 2.30 2.64 -2.39
C ARG A 160 2.10 2.46 -0.89
N ARG A 161 1.98 1.21 -0.46
CA ARG A 161 1.82 0.80 0.95
C ARG A 161 2.96 1.29 1.84
N GLU A 162 4.19 1.32 1.34
CA GLU A 162 5.37 1.73 2.12
C GLU A 162 5.36 3.20 2.52
N ALA A 163 4.57 4.05 1.85
CA ALA A 163 4.49 5.47 2.20
C ALA A 163 3.98 5.65 3.64
N SER A 164 4.43 6.70 4.32
CA SER A 164 3.96 6.95 5.69
C SER A 164 2.62 7.68 5.68
N LEU A 165 1.66 7.20 6.47
CA LEU A 165 0.36 7.88 6.67
C LEU A 165 0.50 9.19 7.47
N GLU A 166 1.56 9.32 8.25
CA GLU A 166 1.88 10.53 9.04
C GLU A 166 2.59 11.61 8.22
N CYS A 167 2.94 11.32 6.96
CA CYS A 167 3.63 12.25 6.07
C CYS A 167 2.75 12.56 4.85
N PRO A 168 2.87 13.76 4.27
CA PRO A 168 2.13 14.08 3.05
C PRO A 168 2.61 13.25 1.86
N VAL A 169 1.69 12.90 0.97
CA VAL A 169 1.99 12.23 -0.30
C VAL A 169 3.02 13.03 -1.12
N GLY A 170 3.99 12.32 -1.69
CA GLY A 170 5.14 12.91 -2.40
C GLY A 170 6.36 13.22 -1.52
N PHE A 171 6.28 13.03 -0.20
CA PHE A 171 7.43 13.24 0.70
C PHE A 171 8.55 12.21 0.48
N ASP A 172 8.20 10.97 0.18
CA ASP A 172 9.14 9.87 -0.07
C ASP A 172 9.06 9.37 -1.51
N LEU A 173 9.91 8.40 -1.85
CA LEU A 173 9.95 7.76 -3.17
C LEU A 173 8.73 6.87 -3.47
N TYR A 174 7.90 6.59 -2.46
CA TYR A 174 6.75 5.69 -2.58
C TYR A 174 5.45 6.42 -2.90
N GLY A 175 5.47 7.76 -2.94
CA GLY A 175 4.33 8.60 -3.26
C GLY A 175 4.61 9.64 -4.34
N TYR A 176 3.56 10.02 -5.04
CA TYR A 176 3.53 11.07 -6.04
C TYR A 176 2.33 11.98 -5.73
N GLY A 177 2.59 13.23 -5.37
CA GLY A 177 1.57 14.15 -4.88
C GLY A 177 1.51 15.44 -5.70
N ILE A 178 0.35 16.05 -5.79
CA ILE A 178 0.13 17.36 -6.40
C ILE A 178 -0.46 18.27 -5.33
N ARG A 179 0.06 19.49 -5.26
CA ARG A 179 -0.46 20.50 -4.33
C ARG A 179 -1.75 21.13 -4.85
N ASN A 180 -2.66 21.48 -3.94
CA ASN A 180 -3.83 22.31 -4.29
C ASN A 180 -3.45 23.73 -4.73
N PHE A 181 -2.44 24.29 -4.07
CA PHE A 181 -1.83 25.57 -4.45
C PHE A 181 -0.74 25.34 -5.50
N SER A 182 -0.65 26.21 -6.50
CA SER A 182 0.31 26.18 -7.63
C SER A 182 0.30 24.94 -8.53
N LEU A 183 -0.40 23.85 -8.19
CA LEU A 183 -0.42 22.59 -8.95
C LEU A 183 0.98 21.98 -9.14
N GLU A 184 1.90 22.25 -8.21
CA GLU A 184 3.24 21.67 -8.24
C GLU A 184 3.18 20.16 -7.98
N SER A 185 3.93 19.42 -8.79
CA SER A 185 4.13 17.99 -8.65
C SER A 185 5.26 17.74 -7.64
N ILE A 186 5.02 16.87 -6.67
CA ILE A 186 5.93 16.53 -5.57
C ILE A 186 6.22 15.03 -5.59
N HIS A 187 7.50 14.69 -5.62
CA HIS A 187 8.00 13.32 -5.47
C HIS A 187 9.39 13.35 -4.83
N ASP A 188 9.68 12.40 -3.93
CA ASP A 188 10.96 12.37 -3.18
C ASP A 188 11.26 13.70 -2.46
N GLY A 189 10.21 14.37 -1.96
CA GLY A 189 10.29 15.69 -1.31
C GLY A 189 10.66 16.85 -2.24
N LYS A 190 10.93 16.59 -3.53
CA LYS A 190 11.30 17.60 -4.53
C LYS A 190 10.04 18.10 -5.22
N MET A 191 10.00 19.41 -5.45
CA MET A 191 8.89 20.09 -6.13
C MET A 191 9.28 20.35 -7.59
N THR A 192 8.36 20.14 -8.50
CA THR A 192 8.53 20.40 -9.94
C THR A 192 7.23 20.92 -10.52
N GLN A 193 7.31 21.98 -11.33
CA GLN A 193 6.16 22.55 -12.02
C GLN A 193 5.95 21.83 -13.36
N ALA A 194 5.42 20.61 -13.32
CA ALA A 194 5.10 19.83 -14.54
C ALA A 194 3.78 20.28 -15.19
N LEU A 195 2.81 20.70 -14.38
CA LEU A 195 1.50 21.16 -14.83
C LEU A 195 1.46 22.69 -14.96
N PRO A 196 0.52 23.27 -15.73
CA PRO A 196 0.27 24.70 -15.73
C PRO A 196 -0.02 25.22 -14.31
N ALA A 197 0.62 26.32 -13.92
CA ALA A 197 0.39 26.92 -12.62
C ALA A 197 -1.08 27.36 -12.48
N GLY A 198 -1.66 27.06 -11.32
CA GLY A 198 -3.04 27.38 -11.02
C GLY A 198 -3.35 27.11 -9.55
N GLN A 199 -4.55 27.46 -9.13
CA GLN A 199 -5.05 27.20 -7.78
C GLN A 199 -6.36 26.45 -7.88
N ILE A 200 -6.48 25.39 -7.08
CA ILE A 200 -7.70 24.60 -6.95
C ILE A 200 -8.53 25.20 -5.82
N ARG A 201 -9.80 25.49 -6.12
CA ARG A 201 -10.75 26.08 -5.19
C ARG A 201 -11.68 25.03 -4.58
N ALA A 202 -12.32 25.36 -3.46
CA ALA A 202 -13.43 24.56 -2.96
C ALA A 202 -14.52 24.39 -4.04
N GLY A 203 -14.98 23.16 -4.24
CA GLY A 203 -15.92 22.76 -5.28
C GLY A 203 -15.28 22.33 -6.61
N ASP A 204 -13.98 22.57 -6.81
CA ASP A 204 -13.28 22.05 -7.99
C ASP A 204 -13.10 20.52 -7.89
N ARG A 205 -13.15 19.88 -9.06
CA ARG A 205 -12.92 18.43 -9.19
C ARG A 205 -11.68 18.15 -10.01
N LEU A 206 -10.76 17.40 -9.41
CA LEU A 206 -9.59 16.87 -10.10
C LEU A 206 -9.88 15.45 -10.58
N GLY A 207 -9.75 15.22 -11.88
CA GLY A 207 -9.74 13.88 -12.46
C GLY A 207 -8.31 13.36 -12.56
N PHE A 208 -8.12 12.10 -12.21
CA PHE A 208 -6.82 11.43 -12.29
C PHE A 208 -6.94 10.25 -13.25
N VAL A 209 -6.05 10.18 -14.23
CA VAL A 209 -5.89 9.01 -15.10
C VAL A 209 -4.52 8.41 -14.81
N LEU A 210 -4.50 7.26 -14.15
CA LEU A 210 -3.29 6.49 -13.92
C LEU A 210 -3.19 5.39 -14.97
N ARG A 211 -2.09 5.37 -15.73
CA ARG A 211 -1.76 4.27 -16.63
C ARG A 211 -0.56 3.50 -16.08
N LEU A 212 -0.70 2.19 -15.98
CA LEU A 212 0.35 1.24 -15.60
C LEU A 212 0.50 0.17 -16.69
N PRO A 213 1.72 -0.37 -16.89
CA PRO A 213 1.93 -1.50 -17.81
C PRO A 213 1.25 -2.76 -17.28
N SER A 214 1.08 -3.74 -18.16
CA SER A 214 0.47 -5.01 -17.80
C SER A 214 1.32 -5.80 -16.81
N THR A 215 0.70 -6.68 -16.04
CA THR A 215 1.35 -7.52 -15.03
C THR A 215 2.47 -8.35 -15.64
N GLU A 216 2.35 -8.84 -16.89
CA GLU A 216 3.40 -9.62 -17.55
C GLU A 216 4.68 -8.80 -17.80
N ILE A 217 4.53 -7.53 -18.21
CA ILE A 217 5.66 -6.61 -18.41
C ILE A 217 6.34 -6.33 -17.08
N GLN A 218 5.53 -6.08 -16.03
CA GLN A 218 6.05 -5.84 -14.68
C GLN A 218 6.81 -7.06 -14.14
N ILE A 219 6.30 -8.28 -14.36
CA ILE A 219 6.96 -9.54 -13.99
C ILE A 219 8.28 -9.71 -14.74
N SER A 220 8.32 -9.42 -16.05
CA SER A 220 9.54 -9.50 -16.85
C SER A 220 10.62 -8.55 -16.32
N GLN A 221 10.24 -7.32 -15.97
CA GLN A 221 11.13 -6.34 -15.37
C GLN A 221 11.65 -6.80 -14.00
N ALA A 222 10.78 -7.34 -13.15
CA ALA A 222 11.15 -7.87 -11.85
C ALA A 222 12.15 -9.05 -11.97
N LYS A 223 11.92 -9.97 -12.91
CA LYS A 223 12.85 -11.09 -13.20
C LYS A 223 14.23 -10.59 -13.63
N SER A 224 14.26 -9.60 -14.52
CA SER A 224 15.50 -8.96 -14.97
C SER A 224 16.27 -8.34 -13.79
N PHE A 225 15.57 -7.61 -12.92
CA PHE A 225 16.18 -7.00 -11.74
C PHE A 225 16.71 -8.04 -10.75
N SER A 226 15.95 -9.12 -10.48
CA SER A 226 16.40 -10.24 -9.64
C SER A 226 17.68 -10.88 -10.20
N ALA A 227 17.75 -11.11 -11.51
CA ALA A 227 18.94 -11.68 -12.15
C ALA A 227 20.18 -10.78 -11.99
N VAL A 228 20.03 -9.46 -12.20
CA VAL A 228 21.10 -8.48 -11.99
C VAL A 228 21.56 -8.48 -10.53
N LYS A 229 20.62 -8.48 -9.58
CA LYS A 229 20.92 -8.48 -8.13
C LYS A 229 21.65 -9.76 -7.70
N ILE A 230 21.28 -10.92 -8.23
CA ILE A 230 21.98 -12.20 -7.99
C ILE A 230 23.42 -12.16 -8.55
N ALA A 231 23.61 -11.60 -9.74
CA ALA A 231 24.93 -11.45 -10.36
C ALA A 231 25.83 -10.50 -9.53
N ALA A 232 25.32 -9.36 -9.09
CA ALA A 232 26.01 -8.40 -8.22
C ALA A 232 26.45 -9.01 -6.88
N LEU A 233 25.57 -9.79 -6.25
CA LEU A 233 25.88 -10.54 -5.03
C LEU A 233 26.95 -11.63 -5.26
N SER A 234 27.22 -12.01 -6.51
CA SER A 234 28.24 -13.00 -6.89
C SER A 234 29.62 -12.39 -7.12
N SER A 235 29.70 -11.19 -7.72
CA SER A 235 30.96 -10.51 -8.03
C SER A 235 31.64 -9.86 -6.82
N SER A 236 30.88 -9.47 -5.80
CA SER A 236 31.35 -8.61 -4.71
C SER A 236 32.33 -9.25 -3.69
N SER A 237 32.93 -10.42 -3.98
CA SER A 237 33.58 -11.28 -2.97
C SER A 237 35.09 -11.13 -2.81
N GLU A 238 35.80 -10.39 -3.67
CA GLU A 238 37.26 -10.56 -3.78
C GLU A 238 38.13 -9.53 -3.03
N ASN A 239 37.61 -8.34 -2.68
CA ASN A 239 38.46 -7.22 -2.24
C ASN A 239 38.32 -6.78 -0.76
N SER A 240 37.87 -7.63 0.17
CA SER A 240 37.76 -7.22 1.60
C SER A 240 38.99 -7.58 2.44
N THR A 241 39.46 -6.63 3.26
CA THR A 241 40.54 -6.79 4.26
C THR A 241 40.06 -7.45 5.56
N ASP A 242 38.83 -7.98 5.58
CA ASP A 242 38.23 -8.59 6.77
C ASP A 242 38.95 -9.87 7.22
N GLY A 243 38.94 -10.12 8.53
CA GLY A 243 39.38 -11.39 9.11
C GLY A 243 38.51 -12.59 8.66
N PRO A 244 39.01 -13.83 8.78
CA PRO A 244 38.40 -15.04 8.20
C PRO A 244 36.97 -15.30 8.69
N VAL A 245 36.68 -15.05 9.97
CA VAL A 245 35.34 -15.22 10.56
C VAL A 245 34.31 -14.27 9.95
N LYS A 246 34.67 -12.98 9.81
CA LYS A 246 33.80 -11.96 9.20
C LYS A 246 33.58 -12.23 7.71
N LYS A 247 34.61 -12.70 6.99
CA LYS A 247 34.48 -13.13 5.59
C LYS A 247 33.50 -14.29 5.43
N ARG A 248 33.59 -15.33 6.29
CA ARG A 248 32.67 -16.47 6.29
C ARG A 248 31.22 -16.04 6.55
N ALA A 249 30.99 -15.18 7.55
CA ALA A 249 29.65 -14.68 7.88
C ALA A 249 29.03 -13.86 6.72
N LYS A 250 29.80 -12.97 6.10
CA LYS A 250 29.36 -12.19 4.93
C LYS A 250 29.02 -13.07 3.73
N LYS A 251 29.85 -14.10 3.46
CA LYS A 251 29.59 -15.07 2.39
C LYS A 251 28.26 -15.79 2.61
N LEU A 252 28.03 -16.29 3.82
CA LEU A 252 26.79 -17.00 4.17
C LEU A 252 25.55 -16.10 4.08
N SER A 253 25.63 -14.86 4.54
CA SER A 253 24.55 -13.88 4.41
C SER A 253 24.22 -13.56 2.95
N ARG A 254 25.23 -13.43 2.08
CA ARG A 254 25.01 -13.24 0.64
C ARG A 254 24.41 -14.47 -0.03
N GLU A 255 24.82 -15.67 0.38
CA GLU A 255 24.25 -16.93 -0.12
C GLU A 255 22.76 -17.02 0.24
N PHE A 256 22.39 -16.68 1.48
CA PHE A 256 20.99 -16.60 1.88
C PHE A 256 20.19 -15.58 1.06
N GLN A 257 20.73 -14.39 0.83
CA GLN A 257 20.08 -13.37 0.01
C GLN A 257 19.87 -13.81 -1.45
N LYS A 258 20.82 -14.55 -2.03
CA LYS A 258 20.66 -15.13 -3.37
C LYS A 258 19.55 -16.17 -3.39
N GLU A 259 19.48 -17.00 -2.34
CA GLU A 259 18.46 -18.04 -2.27
C GLU A 259 17.06 -17.43 -2.16
N LEU A 260 16.88 -16.38 -1.35
CA LEU A 260 15.63 -15.63 -1.29
C LEU A 260 15.22 -15.05 -2.66
N LEU A 261 16.18 -14.58 -3.46
CA LEU A 261 15.91 -14.04 -4.80
C LEU A 261 15.61 -15.14 -5.84
N ARG A 262 16.11 -16.37 -5.64
CA ARG A 262 15.87 -17.51 -6.54
C ARG A 262 14.54 -18.21 -6.28
N ASP A 263 14.16 -18.27 -5.01
CA ASP A 263 12.90 -18.84 -4.52
C ASP A 263 11.69 -17.94 -4.78
N GLN A 264 11.92 -16.75 -5.34
CA GLN A 264 10.86 -15.80 -5.63
C GLN A 264 9.91 -16.33 -6.73
N ASP A 265 8.63 -16.46 -6.40
CA ASP A 265 7.55 -16.54 -7.38
C ASP A 265 7.02 -15.14 -7.70
N PHE A 266 6.99 -14.79 -8.99
CA PHE A 266 6.59 -13.46 -9.46
C PHE A 266 5.10 -13.38 -9.79
N SER A 267 4.46 -14.52 -10.03
CA SER A 267 3.04 -14.63 -10.40
C SER A 267 2.17 -15.01 -9.22
N ASN A 268 2.71 -15.78 -8.28
CA ASN A 268 1.95 -16.27 -7.15
C ASN A 268 1.69 -15.15 -6.12
N VAL A 269 0.56 -15.29 -5.43
CA VAL A 269 0.21 -14.50 -4.28
C VAL A 269 0.36 -15.39 -3.06
N ILE A 270 1.16 -14.96 -2.08
CA ILE A 270 1.31 -15.69 -0.82
C ILE A 270 0.94 -14.72 0.30
N ARG A 271 -0.13 -15.04 1.02
CA ARG A 271 -0.68 -14.22 2.10
C ARG A 271 -0.35 -14.86 3.44
N ASP A 272 -0.02 -14.02 4.41
CA ASP A 272 0.20 -14.42 5.79
C ASP A 272 -0.73 -13.59 6.66
N GLN A 273 -1.93 -14.11 6.86
CA GLN A 273 -3.01 -13.48 7.58
C GLN A 273 -3.38 -14.28 8.81
N ILE A 274 -3.55 -13.60 9.94
CA ILE A 274 -3.94 -14.21 11.20
C ILE A 274 -5.19 -13.52 11.72
N ALA A 275 -6.24 -14.29 11.99
CA ALA A 275 -7.46 -13.78 12.60
C ALA A 275 -7.22 -13.37 14.05
N ILE A 276 -7.59 -12.13 14.39
CA ILE A 276 -7.49 -11.55 15.72
C ILE A 276 -8.81 -10.93 16.14
N ARG A 277 -9.03 -10.85 17.45
CA ARG A 277 -10.13 -10.05 18.04
C ARG A 277 -9.56 -8.76 18.60
N TYR A 278 -10.02 -7.63 18.08
CA TYR A 278 -9.69 -6.30 18.57
C TYR A 278 -10.96 -5.59 19.00
N LYS A 279 -11.06 -5.20 20.27
CA LYS A 279 -12.26 -4.54 20.84
C LYS A 279 -13.57 -5.27 20.49
N ASN A 280 -13.58 -6.60 20.62
CA ASN A 280 -14.71 -7.49 20.29
C ASN A 280 -15.12 -7.53 18.80
N GLN A 281 -14.29 -6.99 17.90
CA GLN A 281 -14.44 -7.10 16.45
C GLN A 281 -13.38 -8.02 15.85
N LEU A 282 -13.64 -8.54 14.65
CA LEU A 282 -12.79 -9.49 13.95
C LEU A 282 -11.99 -8.79 12.84
N PHE A 283 -10.68 -9.02 12.85
CA PHE A 283 -9.77 -8.54 11.82
C PHE A 283 -8.74 -9.61 11.48
N PHE A 284 -8.25 -9.59 10.24
CA PHE A 284 -6.98 -10.18 9.88
C PHE A 284 -5.85 -9.21 10.12
N GLU A 285 -4.81 -9.65 10.81
CA GLU A 285 -3.50 -9.01 10.86
C GLU A 285 -2.58 -9.66 9.84
N ALA A 286 -1.96 -8.86 8.98
CA ALA A 286 -0.94 -9.30 8.04
C ALA A 286 0.28 -8.38 8.04
N THR A 287 1.43 -8.91 7.63
CA THR A 287 2.64 -8.09 7.49
C THR A 287 2.53 -7.12 6.32
N ASP A 288 3.05 -5.90 6.51
CA ASP A 288 3.10 -4.87 5.48
C ASP A 288 4.51 -4.70 4.91
N TYR A 289 4.58 -3.99 3.78
CA TYR A 289 5.83 -3.63 3.12
C TYR A 289 6.59 -2.57 3.91
N VAL A 290 7.92 -2.64 3.84
CA VAL A 290 8.81 -1.74 4.57
C VAL A 290 9.59 -0.84 3.64
N LYS A 291 9.82 0.40 4.07
CA LYS A 291 10.75 1.30 3.41
C LYS A 291 12.15 0.68 3.41
N THR A 292 12.78 0.61 2.25
CA THR A 292 14.16 0.15 2.14
C THR A 292 15.10 1.18 2.75
N THR A 293 15.68 0.86 3.91
CA THR A 293 16.46 1.81 4.73
C THR A 293 17.89 2.04 4.23
N LYS A 294 18.41 1.17 3.38
CA LYS A 294 19.77 1.28 2.86
C LYS A 294 19.76 2.01 1.54
N PRO A 295 20.35 3.21 1.47
CA PRO A 295 20.45 3.90 0.21
C PRO A 295 21.43 3.15 -0.71
N GLU A 296 20.97 2.79 -1.90
CA GLU A 296 21.71 1.98 -2.88
C GLU A 296 22.77 2.81 -3.66
N TYR A 297 23.37 3.85 -3.05
CA TYR A 297 24.40 4.67 -3.70
C TYR A 297 25.79 4.04 -3.71
N HIS A 298 25.97 2.87 -3.09
CA HIS A 298 27.28 2.22 -2.92
C HIS A 298 27.76 1.42 -4.14
N THR A 299 26.92 1.24 -5.16
CA THR A 299 27.25 0.41 -6.33
C THR A 299 27.56 1.29 -7.53
N SER A 300 28.67 1.04 -8.23
CA SER A 300 29.03 1.80 -9.43
C SER A 300 28.10 1.48 -10.61
N ASP A 301 27.57 0.26 -10.66
CA ASP A 301 26.57 -0.14 -11.65
C ASP A 301 25.18 0.39 -11.25
N LYS A 302 24.68 1.34 -12.04
CA LYS A 302 23.35 1.93 -11.84
C LYS A 302 22.23 0.88 -11.94
N ARG A 303 22.43 -0.21 -12.69
CA ARG A 303 21.41 -1.27 -12.88
C ARG A 303 21.12 -2.07 -11.62
N GLU A 304 21.98 -1.96 -10.61
CA GLU A 304 21.77 -2.56 -9.30
C GLU A 304 20.90 -1.69 -8.39
N ARG A 305 20.60 -0.44 -8.81
CA ARG A 305 19.84 0.53 -8.03
C ARG A 305 18.37 0.53 -8.45
N GLN A 306 17.46 0.51 -7.49
CA GLN A 306 16.01 0.60 -7.73
C GLN A 306 15.63 1.89 -8.46
N ASP A 307 16.34 2.98 -8.19
CA ASP A 307 16.12 4.28 -8.83
C ASP A 307 16.32 4.26 -10.36
N PHE A 308 17.07 3.27 -10.88
CA PHE A 308 17.28 3.10 -12.31
C PHE A 308 16.04 2.55 -13.02
N TYR A 309 15.19 1.81 -12.31
CA TYR A 309 14.00 1.20 -12.91
C TYR A 309 12.81 2.14 -12.83
N SER A 310 12.01 2.07 -13.88
CA SER A 310 10.72 2.72 -14.01
C SER A 310 9.78 1.82 -14.82
N LEU A 311 8.50 1.91 -14.53
CA LEU A 311 7.46 1.18 -15.23
C LEU A 311 7.28 1.76 -16.62
N GLU A 312 7.36 0.91 -17.64
CA GLU A 312 7.24 1.31 -19.04
C GLU A 312 5.86 1.91 -19.32
N ASN A 313 5.84 3.03 -20.07
CA ASN A 313 4.63 3.75 -20.45
C ASN A 313 3.71 4.16 -19.28
N SER A 314 4.24 4.16 -18.05
CA SER A 314 3.49 4.55 -16.87
C SER A 314 3.44 6.07 -16.74
N HIS A 315 2.26 6.59 -16.46
CA HIS A 315 2.08 8.02 -16.23
C HIS A 315 0.83 8.33 -15.42
N LEU A 316 0.84 9.49 -14.75
CA LEU A 316 -0.30 10.06 -14.05
C LEU A 316 -0.71 11.37 -14.73
N LYS A 317 -1.85 11.34 -15.41
CA LYS A 317 -2.44 12.49 -16.11
C LYS A 317 -3.54 13.12 -15.27
N ILE A 318 -3.63 14.44 -15.32
CA ILE A 318 -4.51 15.23 -14.46
C ILE A 318 -5.48 16.07 -15.30
N TYR A 319 -6.73 16.10 -14.84
CA TYR A 319 -7.81 16.92 -15.36
C TYR A 319 -8.29 17.85 -14.25
N LEU A 320 -8.59 19.10 -14.59
CA LEU A 320 -9.27 20.05 -13.70
C LEU A 320 -10.60 20.42 -14.33
N ASN A 321 -11.68 20.10 -13.65
CA ASN A 321 -13.05 20.37 -14.12
C ASN A 321 -13.30 19.88 -15.57
N GLY A 322 -12.78 18.69 -15.89
CA GLY A 322 -12.90 18.06 -17.21
C GLY A 322 -11.89 18.54 -18.25
N LYS A 323 -11.15 19.62 -18.00
CA LYS A 323 -10.07 20.09 -18.89
C LYS A 323 -8.77 19.38 -18.56
N GLU A 324 -8.12 18.81 -19.56
CA GLU A 324 -6.78 18.22 -19.41
C GLU A 324 -5.75 19.29 -19.03
N LEU A 325 -5.01 19.06 -17.94
CA LEU A 325 -3.88 19.89 -17.53
C LEU A 325 -2.56 19.34 -18.08
N GLY A 326 -2.45 18.02 -18.22
CA GLY A 326 -1.27 17.33 -18.73
C GLY A 326 -0.84 16.18 -17.84
N VAL A 327 0.38 15.69 -18.08
CA VAL A 327 0.98 14.59 -17.34
C VAL A 327 1.81 15.15 -16.19
N ALA A 328 1.43 14.80 -14.95
CA ALA A 328 2.13 15.24 -13.75
C ALA A 328 3.39 14.42 -13.47
N PHE A 329 3.33 13.12 -13.76
CA PHE A 329 4.43 12.19 -13.56
C PHE A 329 4.47 11.16 -14.68
N GLU A 330 5.68 10.81 -15.10
CA GLU A 330 5.98 9.71 -16.00
C GLU A 330 6.97 8.77 -15.32
N GLN A 331 7.09 7.54 -15.81
CA GLN A 331 8.14 6.61 -15.37
C GLN A 331 8.06 6.30 -13.86
N LEU A 332 6.86 5.90 -13.40
CA LEU A 332 6.59 5.51 -12.02
C LEU A 332 7.46 4.34 -11.57
N LYS A 333 7.74 4.21 -10.27
CA LYS A 333 8.60 3.15 -9.75
C LYS A 333 7.91 1.78 -9.77
N PRO A 334 8.62 0.71 -10.18
CA PRO A 334 8.08 -0.63 -10.06
C PRO A 334 7.95 -1.02 -8.58
N PHE A 335 6.98 -1.90 -8.30
CA PHE A 335 6.62 -2.30 -6.94
C PHE A 335 6.48 -3.81 -6.78
N LEU A 336 6.46 -4.61 -7.86
CA LEU A 336 6.51 -6.06 -7.69
C LEU A 336 7.84 -6.45 -7.02
N PRO A 337 7.89 -7.53 -6.22
CA PRO A 337 9.14 -7.93 -5.60
C PRO A 337 10.17 -8.22 -6.71
N PRO A 338 11.47 -7.94 -6.50
CA PRO A 338 12.09 -7.58 -5.23
C PRO A 338 12.18 -6.07 -4.96
N PHE A 339 11.41 -5.23 -5.67
CA PHE A 339 11.35 -3.76 -5.42
C PHE A 339 10.60 -3.40 -4.13
N SER A 340 9.73 -4.30 -3.66
CA SER A 340 9.05 -4.19 -2.36
C SER A 340 9.46 -5.35 -1.48
N GLU A 341 9.77 -5.06 -0.21
CA GLU A 341 10.14 -6.06 0.79
C GLU A 341 9.10 -6.07 1.91
N LEU A 342 8.55 -7.23 2.23
CA LEU A 342 7.71 -7.39 3.42
C LEU A 342 8.55 -7.27 4.69
N LYS A 343 7.89 -6.88 5.78
CA LYS A 343 8.47 -6.95 7.13
C LYS A 343 8.94 -8.38 7.40
N TYR A 344 10.25 -8.53 7.62
CA TYR A 344 10.87 -9.85 7.71
C TYR A 344 11.82 -9.98 8.90
N ASN A 345 11.67 -11.04 9.68
CA ASN A 345 12.59 -11.38 10.76
C ASN A 345 13.82 -12.12 10.21
N GLU A 346 14.72 -11.36 9.57
CA GLU A 346 15.90 -11.92 8.89
C GLU A 346 16.72 -12.83 9.81
N LYS A 347 16.88 -12.47 11.09
CA LYS A 347 17.64 -13.28 12.06
C LYS A 347 17.00 -14.65 12.30
N LEU A 348 15.68 -14.73 12.45
CA LEU A 348 14.97 -15.99 12.68
C LEU A 348 15.12 -16.92 11.47
N TYR A 349 14.73 -16.43 10.29
CA TYR A 349 14.71 -17.24 9.07
C TYR A 349 16.11 -17.59 8.57
N PHE A 350 17.09 -16.69 8.73
CA PHE A 350 18.49 -16.99 8.44
C PHE A 350 19.03 -18.12 9.32
N ASN A 351 18.71 -18.10 10.62
CA ASN A 351 19.15 -19.17 11.52
C ASN A 351 18.47 -20.50 11.18
N TYR A 352 17.19 -20.48 10.80
CA TYR A 352 16.47 -21.65 10.34
C TYR A 352 17.12 -22.25 9.09
N TRP A 353 17.26 -21.44 8.03
CA TRP A 353 17.93 -21.82 6.78
C TRP A 353 19.37 -22.31 6.99
N ARG A 354 20.10 -21.71 7.95
CA ARG A 354 21.45 -22.16 8.29
C ARG A 354 21.45 -23.57 8.91
N ASN A 355 20.48 -23.86 9.77
CA ASN A 355 20.48 -25.03 10.65
C ASN A 355 19.72 -26.24 10.08
N GLU A 356 18.66 -26.04 9.29
CA GLU A 356 17.87 -27.13 8.65
C GLU A 356 18.68 -27.96 7.64
N ALA A 357 19.88 -27.48 7.27
CA ALA A 357 20.84 -28.19 6.43
C ALA A 357 21.58 -29.34 7.15
N GLY A 358 21.21 -29.73 8.37
CA GLY A 358 21.75 -30.93 9.04
C GLY A 358 23.24 -30.88 9.39
N GLY A 359 23.86 -29.72 9.42
CA GLY A 359 25.23 -29.57 9.91
C GLY A 359 25.23 -29.33 11.42
N SER A 360 25.59 -30.35 12.20
CA SER A 360 26.21 -30.08 13.50
C SER A 360 27.36 -29.08 13.29
N ALA A 361 27.65 -28.23 14.27
CA ALA A 361 28.72 -27.24 14.19
C ALA A 361 30.14 -27.84 13.93
N GLU A 362 30.25 -29.16 13.76
CA GLU A 362 31.48 -29.94 13.67
C GLU A 362 31.74 -30.60 12.30
N THR A 363 30.79 -30.63 11.35
CA THR A 363 31.00 -31.24 10.03
C THR A 363 31.00 -30.21 8.91
N ASP A 364 32.22 -29.81 8.53
CA ASP A 364 32.54 -28.74 7.60
C ASP A 364 32.46 -29.21 6.13
N ASP A 365 31.24 -29.38 5.59
CA ASP A 365 31.00 -29.60 4.14
C ASP A 365 31.05 -28.28 3.34
N LEU A 366 32.12 -27.52 3.52
CA LEU A 366 32.43 -26.33 2.72
C LEU A 366 33.48 -26.57 1.63
N LYS A 367 33.94 -27.83 1.48
CA LYS A 367 34.88 -28.27 0.43
C LYS A 367 34.23 -28.85 -0.82
N THR A 368 32.95 -29.19 -0.79
CA THR A 368 32.23 -29.67 -1.97
C THR A 368 31.82 -28.50 -2.87
N GLY A 369 32.06 -28.66 -4.18
CA GLY A 369 31.75 -27.65 -5.19
C GLY A 369 30.26 -27.24 -5.21
N PRO A 370 29.92 -26.15 -5.92
CA PRO A 370 28.57 -25.58 -5.93
C PRO A 370 27.45 -26.54 -6.37
N GLU A 371 27.79 -27.68 -6.98
CA GLU A 371 26.83 -28.64 -7.55
C GLU A 371 26.30 -29.71 -6.57
N SER A 372 26.83 -29.84 -5.34
CA SER A 372 26.43 -30.94 -4.43
C SER A 372 25.63 -30.53 -3.19
N ARG A 373 25.24 -29.27 -3.04
CA ARG A 373 24.45 -28.82 -1.87
C ARG A 373 22.97 -29.10 -2.11
N ARG A 374 22.34 -29.89 -1.23
CA ARG A 374 20.88 -30.00 -1.19
C ARG A 374 20.28 -28.59 -1.04
N PRO A 375 19.21 -28.24 -1.78
CA PRO A 375 18.53 -26.97 -1.61
C PRO A 375 18.12 -26.82 -0.14
N ARG A 376 18.48 -25.71 0.46
CA ARG A 376 18.11 -25.41 1.85
C ARG A 376 16.74 -24.74 1.81
N ASN A 377 15.75 -25.33 2.46
CA ASN A 377 14.38 -24.82 2.40
C ASN A 377 14.28 -23.43 3.00
N ILE A 378 13.63 -22.53 2.26
CA ILE A 378 13.27 -21.20 2.74
C ILE A 378 11.91 -21.34 3.40
N LEU A 379 11.86 -21.06 4.71
CA LEU A 379 10.61 -21.16 5.47
C LEU A 379 9.59 -20.10 5.02
N ARG A 380 10.06 -18.87 4.82
CA ARG A 380 9.28 -17.75 4.30
C ARG A 380 10.17 -16.80 3.53
N ASN A 381 9.62 -16.17 2.51
CA ASN A 381 10.33 -15.20 1.69
C ASN A 381 9.84 -13.77 2.00
N LYS A 382 10.71 -12.78 1.85
CA LYS A 382 10.36 -11.36 2.00
C LYS A 382 9.97 -10.71 0.67
N TYR A 383 10.30 -11.35 -0.44
CA TYR A 383 10.00 -10.92 -1.80
C TYR A 383 8.72 -11.60 -2.28
N VAL A 384 7.60 -11.22 -1.67
CA VAL A 384 6.31 -11.88 -1.86
C VAL A 384 5.25 -10.84 -2.19
N ASN A 385 4.32 -11.21 -3.06
CA ASN A 385 3.11 -10.45 -3.33
C ASN A 385 1.96 -10.96 -2.44
N ASN A 386 1.34 -10.08 -1.67
CA ASN A 386 0.18 -10.37 -0.81
C ASN A 386 -1.16 -9.90 -1.43
N SER A 387 -1.22 -9.71 -2.76
CA SER A 387 -2.34 -9.13 -3.52
C SER A 387 -2.61 -7.63 -3.25
N ARG A 388 -1.81 -6.98 -2.40
CA ARG A 388 -1.96 -5.55 -2.04
C ARG A 388 -0.83 -4.66 -2.60
N LEU A 389 -0.06 -5.15 -3.56
CA LEU A 389 1.01 -4.39 -4.22
C LEU A 389 0.50 -3.59 -5.41
N GLY A 390 0.71 -2.27 -5.35
CA GLY A 390 0.31 -1.35 -6.40
C GLY A 390 0.25 0.08 -5.89
N TYR A 391 -0.39 0.94 -6.68
CA TYR A 391 -0.63 2.32 -6.32
C TYR A 391 -2.05 2.52 -5.83
N TYR A 392 -2.20 3.31 -4.77
CA TYR A 392 -3.49 3.64 -4.17
C TYR A 392 -3.75 5.13 -4.36
N PRO A 393 -4.94 5.54 -4.81
CA PRO A 393 -5.39 6.92 -4.70
C PRO A 393 -5.22 7.40 -3.25
N THR A 394 -4.53 8.53 -3.08
CA THR A 394 -4.05 8.99 -1.79
C THR A 394 -4.34 10.48 -1.62
N VAL A 395 -4.88 10.84 -0.46
CA VAL A 395 -5.16 12.23 -0.09
C VAL A 395 -4.44 12.55 1.21
N SER A 396 -3.72 13.66 1.20
CA SER A 396 -3.15 14.26 2.40
C SER A 396 -3.85 15.58 2.72
N CYS A 397 -4.17 15.78 3.99
CA CYS A 397 -4.86 16.95 4.50
C CYS A 397 -3.99 17.67 5.53
N PHE A 398 -4.05 18.99 5.55
CA PHE A 398 -3.32 19.85 6.48
C PHE A 398 -4.23 20.95 7.00
N ASN A 399 -4.19 21.18 8.31
CA ASN A 399 -4.81 22.30 8.99
C ASN A 399 -6.25 22.63 8.56
N GLY A 400 -7.15 21.64 8.65
CA GLY A 400 -8.54 21.79 8.21
C GLY A 400 -8.80 21.48 6.74
N GLY A 401 -7.78 21.14 5.95
CA GLY A 401 -7.96 20.69 4.57
C GLY A 401 -8.87 19.47 4.51
N SER A 402 -9.75 19.43 3.52
CA SER A 402 -10.69 18.34 3.34
C SER A 402 -10.95 18.08 1.87
N ALA A 403 -11.17 16.81 1.54
CA ALA A 403 -11.43 16.36 0.19
C ALA A 403 -12.35 15.14 0.20
N LYS A 404 -13.09 14.99 -0.89
CA LYS A 404 -13.99 13.88 -1.16
C LYS A 404 -13.49 13.09 -2.37
N LEU A 405 -13.25 11.81 -2.17
CA LEU A 405 -12.93 10.84 -3.20
C LEU A 405 -14.22 10.36 -3.87
N LEU A 406 -14.25 10.41 -5.20
CA LEU A 406 -15.32 9.88 -6.02
C LEU A 406 -14.76 8.67 -6.76
N THR A 407 -15.51 7.57 -6.81
CA THR A 407 -15.00 6.28 -7.27
C THR A 407 -15.86 5.58 -8.31
N ALA A 408 -17.16 5.84 -8.30
CA ALA A 408 -18.13 5.22 -9.21
C ALA A 408 -18.47 6.13 -10.40
N ALA A 409 -18.77 5.50 -11.55
CA ALA A 409 -19.17 6.20 -12.76
C ALA A 409 -20.42 7.09 -12.59
N SER A 410 -21.30 6.74 -11.65
CA SER A 410 -22.50 7.53 -11.30
C SER A 410 -22.17 8.90 -10.69
N ASP A 411 -21.03 9.01 -10.02
CA ASP A 411 -20.68 10.16 -9.19
C ASP A 411 -19.76 11.14 -9.93
N PHE A 412 -19.11 10.65 -10.99
CA PHE A 412 -18.21 11.41 -11.84
C PHE A 412 -18.96 12.43 -12.68
N LYS A 413 -18.44 13.66 -12.69
CA LYS A 413 -19.02 14.74 -13.49
C LYS A 413 -18.51 14.72 -14.92
N TYR A 414 -17.26 14.30 -15.14
CA TYR A 414 -16.58 14.40 -16.43
C TYR A 414 -16.30 13.03 -17.08
N TRP A 415 -16.88 11.96 -16.56
CA TRP A 415 -16.68 10.58 -17.02
C TRP A 415 -16.81 10.39 -18.52
N LYS A 416 -17.88 10.91 -19.12
CA LYS A 416 -18.16 10.76 -20.56
C LYS A 416 -17.04 11.35 -21.43
N SER A 417 -16.49 12.49 -21.02
CA SER A 417 -15.42 13.17 -21.77
C SER A 417 -14.08 12.45 -21.66
N VAL A 418 -13.81 11.81 -20.52
CA VAL A 418 -12.58 11.05 -20.31
C VAL A 418 -12.66 9.72 -21.07
N ARG A 419 -13.79 9.02 -20.94
CA ARG A 419 -14.03 7.73 -21.61
C ARG A 419 -14.08 7.84 -23.13
N SER A 420 -14.46 8.98 -23.71
CA SER A 420 -14.37 9.19 -25.15
C SER A 420 -12.93 9.23 -25.67
N THR A 421 -11.99 9.64 -24.82
CA THR A 421 -10.56 9.70 -25.15
C THR A 421 -9.86 8.37 -24.87
N GLU A 422 -10.25 7.70 -23.78
CA GLU A 422 -9.67 6.43 -23.32
C GLU A 422 -10.81 5.40 -23.15
N PRO A 423 -11.21 4.65 -24.20
CA PRO A 423 -12.40 3.79 -24.16
C PRO A 423 -12.28 2.58 -23.22
N GLU A 424 -11.05 2.11 -22.97
CA GLU A 424 -10.74 0.96 -22.10
C GLU A 424 -10.49 1.36 -20.63
N ILE A 425 -10.71 2.63 -20.28
CA ILE A 425 -10.45 3.11 -18.92
C ILE A 425 -11.45 2.51 -17.93
N LYS A 426 -10.94 1.99 -16.82
CA LYS A 426 -11.75 1.50 -15.69
C LYS A 426 -11.93 2.58 -14.65
N THR A 427 -13.04 2.53 -13.95
CA THR A 427 -13.25 3.28 -12.71
C THR A 427 -12.51 2.60 -11.57
N ILE A 428 -12.12 3.37 -10.55
CA ILE A 428 -11.51 2.78 -9.35
C ILE A 428 -12.48 1.84 -8.60
N ASN A 429 -13.80 2.05 -8.69
CA ASN A 429 -14.77 1.11 -8.12
C ASN A 429 -14.78 -0.24 -8.84
N GLU A 430 -14.62 -0.28 -10.16
CA GLU A 430 -14.47 -1.55 -10.90
C GLU A 430 -13.21 -2.31 -10.45
N VAL A 431 -12.10 -1.59 -10.24
CA VAL A 431 -10.86 -2.19 -9.69
C VAL A 431 -11.09 -2.75 -8.28
N HIS A 432 -11.88 -2.07 -7.45
CA HIS A 432 -12.24 -2.56 -6.12
C HIS A 432 -13.09 -3.83 -6.17
N GLN A 433 -14.06 -3.92 -7.10
CA GLN A 433 -14.85 -5.14 -7.28
C GLN A 433 -13.98 -6.32 -7.77
N GLU A 434 -13.02 -6.06 -8.67
CA GLU A 434 -12.01 -7.05 -9.08
C GLU A 434 -11.17 -7.49 -7.87
N GLN A 435 -10.76 -6.56 -7.01
CA GLN A 435 -10.02 -6.85 -5.79
C GLN A 435 -10.82 -7.71 -4.79
N ILE A 436 -12.13 -7.46 -4.62
CA ILE A 436 -12.99 -8.30 -3.78
C ILE A 436 -13.08 -9.72 -4.35
N ALA A 437 -13.23 -9.85 -5.68
CA ALA A 437 -13.24 -11.15 -6.34
C ALA A 437 -11.91 -11.89 -6.15
N ASP A 438 -10.77 -11.20 -6.32
CA ASP A 438 -9.43 -11.73 -6.03
C ASP A 438 -9.35 -12.23 -4.59
N ASP A 439 -9.77 -11.42 -3.62
CA ASP A 439 -9.69 -11.75 -2.19
C ASP A 439 -10.48 -13.03 -1.86
N ILE A 440 -11.70 -13.17 -2.39
CA ILE A 440 -12.53 -14.37 -2.19
C ILE A 440 -11.86 -15.60 -2.80
N VAL A 441 -11.32 -15.50 -4.02
CA VAL A 441 -10.68 -16.64 -4.69
C VAL A 441 -9.43 -17.06 -3.93
N TRP A 442 -8.60 -16.10 -3.51
CA TRP A 442 -7.39 -16.40 -2.73
C TRP A 442 -7.71 -16.93 -1.33
N ASP A 443 -8.82 -16.51 -0.71
CA ASP A 443 -9.28 -17.10 0.56
C ASP A 443 -9.62 -18.59 0.41
N ILE A 444 -10.23 -18.98 -0.71
CA ILE A 444 -10.53 -20.38 -1.03
C ILE A 444 -9.24 -21.18 -1.30
N VAL A 445 -8.30 -20.60 -2.05
CA VAL A 445 -7.01 -21.26 -2.33
C VAL A 445 -6.22 -21.48 -1.04
N ASP A 446 -6.15 -20.45 -0.18
CA ASP A 446 -5.45 -20.54 1.10
C ASP A 446 -6.10 -21.59 2.02
N GLU A 447 -7.43 -21.72 2.01
CA GLU A 447 -8.13 -22.77 2.77
C GLU A 447 -7.75 -24.18 2.28
N VAL A 448 -7.78 -24.40 0.96
CA VAL A 448 -7.40 -25.70 0.38
C VAL A 448 -5.93 -26.03 0.68
N GLU A 449 -5.03 -25.05 0.59
CA GLU A 449 -3.62 -25.24 0.97
C GLU A 449 -3.50 -25.59 2.46
N ALA A 450 -4.25 -24.91 3.34
CA ALA A 450 -4.24 -25.17 4.76
C ALA A 450 -4.78 -26.57 5.11
N GLU A 451 -5.83 -27.04 4.44
CA GLU A 451 -6.37 -28.40 4.58
C GLU A 451 -5.31 -29.45 4.19
N MET A 452 -4.67 -29.29 3.03
CA MET A 452 -3.62 -30.20 2.55
C MET A 452 -2.42 -30.30 3.51
N LEU A 453 -2.03 -29.18 4.12
CA LEU A 453 -0.95 -29.14 5.10
C LEU A 453 -1.35 -29.70 6.48
N SER A 454 -2.64 -29.76 6.76
CA SER A 454 -3.17 -30.29 8.03
C SER A 454 -3.31 -31.82 8.03
N ASP A 455 -3.54 -32.40 6.84
CA ASP A 455 -3.65 -33.85 6.62
C ASP A 455 -2.29 -34.58 6.58
N THR A 456 -1.19 -33.84 6.41
CA THR A 456 0.20 -34.33 6.52
C THR A 456 0.79 -34.17 7.91
#